data_AF-A0A936WU97-F1
#
_entry.id   AF-A0A936WU97-F1
#
_cell.length_a   1.000
_cell.length_b   1.000
_cell.length_c   1.000
_cell.angle_alpha   90.00
_cell.angle_beta   90.00
_cell.angle_gamma   90.00
#
_symmetry.space_group_name_H-M   'P 1'
#
loop_
_entity.id
_entity.type
_entity.pdbx_description
1 polymer ?
#
loop_
_entity_poly.entity_id
_entity_poly.type
_entity_poly.pdbx_seq_one_letter_code
_entity_poly.pdbx_strand_id
1 'polypeptide(L)' 'MWESAIPLSPFLCWNIAISRLGAARTALFGNLIPIFSSFEAVILLGEKITSIHIISGLLVIGGLLLANLSSKPKT' A
#
# COMPACT_ATOMS: atom_id res chain seq x y z
N MET A 1 -16.87 5.11 -22.63
CA MET A 1 -16.02 6.35 -22.64
C MET A 1 -15.76 6.86 -21.23
N TRP A 2 -16.64 6.60 -20.25
CA TRP A 2 -16.43 6.94 -18.85
C TRP A 2 -15.62 5.86 -18.10
N GLU A 3 -15.63 4.59 -18.55
CA GLU A 3 -14.87 3.50 -17.92
C GLU A 3 -13.34 3.68 -18.03
N SER A 4 -12.86 4.41 -19.03
CA SER A 4 -11.42 4.69 -19.22
C SER A 4 -10.87 5.76 -18.26
N ALA A 5 -11.73 6.56 -17.64
CA ALA A 5 -11.31 7.67 -16.76
C ALA A 5 -11.15 7.24 -15.29
N ILE A 6 -11.87 6.20 -14.87
CA ILE A 6 -11.83 5.64 -13.50
C ILE A 6 -10.39 5.33 -13.05
N PRO A 7 -9.56 4.59 -13.80
CA PRO A 7 -8.21 4.26 -13.36
C PRO A 7 -7.31 5.50 -13.24
N LEU A 8 -7.54 6.57 -14.02
CA LEU A 8 -6.69 7.75 -14.02
C LEU A 8 -6.80 8.57 -12.73
N SER A 9 -7.94 8.52 -12.05
CA SER A 9 -8.20 9.32 -10.85
C SER A 9 -7.20 9.06 -9.70
N PRO A 10 -6.93 7.82 -9.24
CA PRO A 10 -5.91 7.58 -8.22
C PRO A 10 -4.48 7.85 -8.71
N PHE A 11 -4.18 7.60 -9.99
CA PHE A 11 -2.85 7.93 -10.55
C PHE A 11 -2.58 9.43 -10.57
N LEU A 12 -3.57 10.26 -10.87
CA LEU A 12 -3.45 11.71 -10.79
C LEU A 12 -3.18 12.16 -9.36
N CYS A 13 -3.92 11.63 -8.39
CA CYS A 13 -3.68 11.90 -6.97
C CYS A 13 -2.26 11.51 -6.54
N TRP A 14 -1.77 10.35 -6.98
CA TRP A 14 -0.41 9.89 -6.70
C TRP A 14 0.65 10.82 -7.31
N ASN A 15 0.47 11.23 -8.56
CA ASN A 15 1.39 12.17 -9.22
C ASN A 15 1.39 13.56 -8.55
N ILE A 16 0.23 14.06 -8.13
CA ILE A 16 0.13 15.31 -7.36
C ILE A 16 0.85 15.16 -6.01
N ALA A 17 0.69 14.02 -5.32
CA ALA A 17 1.39 13.75 -4.08
C ALA A 17 2.92 13.71 -4.29
N ILE A 18 3.41 13.07 -5.36
CA ILE A 18 4.83 13.10 -5.76
C ILE A 18 5.29 14.54 -6.00
N SER A 19 4.52 15.35 -6.73
CA SER A 19 4.84 16.74 -7.04
C SER A 19 4.94 17.62 -5.79
N ARG A 20 4.14 17.35 -4.74
CA ARG A 20 4.12 18.15 -3.50
C ARG A 20 5.07 17.65 -2.41
N LEU A 21 5.24 16.34 -2.26
CA LEU A 21 5.99 15.70 -1.16
C LEU A 21 7.36 15.15 -1.60
N GLY A 22 7.58 15.00 -2.91
CA GLY A 22 8.74 14.35 -3.50
C GLY A 22 8.59 12.83 -3.57
N ALA A 23 9.19 12.23 -4.60
CA ALA A 23 9.03 10.80 -4.92
C ALA A 23 9.42 9.87 -3.76
N ALA A 24 10.51 10.17 -3.04
CA ALA A 24 10.99 9.34 -1.94
C ALA A 24 9.99 9.27 -0.77
N ARG A 25 9.41 10.41 -0.38
CA ARG A 25 8.41 10.46 0.70
C ARG A 25 7.11 9.81 0.26
N THR A 26 6.64 10.06 -0.96
CA THR A 26 5.42 9.44 -1.48
C THR A 26 5.56 7.92 -1.59
N ALA A 27 6.71 7.41 -2.01
CA ALA A 27 6.99 5.97 -2.06
C ALA A 27 6.86 5.30 -0.68
N LEU A 28 7.21 5.99 0.41
CA LEU A 28 7.03 5.46 1.76
C LEU A 28 5.55 5.24 2.12
N PHE A 29 4.62 6.07 1.62
CA PHE A 29 3.18 5.86 1.81
C PHE A 29 2.68 4.62 1.05
N GLY A 30 3.37 4.23 -0.03
CA GLY A 30 3.08 2.99 -0.75
C GLY A 30 3.21 1.74 0.13
N ASN A 31 4.06 1.79 1.16
CA ASN A 31 4.20 0.72 2.13
C ASN A 31 2.97 0.52 3.01
N LEU A 32 2.11 1.53 3.14
CA LEU A 32 0.89 1.45 3.94
C LEU A 32 -0.27 0.80 3.16
N ILE A 33 -0.21 0.76 1.83
CA ILE A 33 -1.22 0.13 0.97
C ILE A 33 -1.61 -1.29 1.45
N PRO A 34 -0.66 -2.22 1.69
CA PRO A 34 -1.01 -3.56 2.18
C PRO A 34 -1.72 -3.58 3.54
N ILE A 35 -1.35 -2.67 4.45
CA ILE A 35 -1.97 -2.56 5.78
C ILE A 35 -3.43 -2.09 5.63
N PHE A 36 -3.65 -1.00 4.88
CA PHE A 36 -4.99 -0.45 4.65
C PHE A 36 -5.87 -1.43 3.87
N SER A 37 -5.33 -2.08 2.84
CA SER A 37 -6.05 -3.09 2.07
C SER A 37 -6.49 -4.27 2.94
N SER A 38 -5.62 -4.76 3.83
CA SER A 38 -5.98 -5.85 4.76
C SER A 38 -7.03 -5.39 5.77
N PHE A 39 -6.92 -4.16 6.28
CA PHE A 39 -7.88 -3.59 7.22
C PHE A 39 -9.26 -3.37 6.60
N GLU A 40 -9.31 -2.83 5.38
CA GLU A 40 -10.54 -2.65 4.61
C GLU A 40 -11.21 -3.98 4.27
N ALA A 41 -10.44 -5.01 3.92
CA ALA A 41 -10.97 -6.35 3.67
C ALA A 41 -11.70 -6.91 4.90
N VAL A 42 -11.12 -6.78 6.10
CA VAL A 42 -11.76 -7.27 7.33
C VAL A 42 -13.06 -6.50 7.63
N ILE A 43 -13.05 -5.16 7.47
CA ILE A 43 -14.19 -4.31 7.85
C ILE A 43 -15.31 -4.36 6.80
N LEU A 44 -14.98 -4.20 5.52
CA LEU A 44 -15.97 -4.07 4.45
C LEU A 44 -16.53 -5.43 4.02
N LEU A 45 -15.69 -6.46 3.99
CA LEU A 45 -16.08 -7.80 3.56
C LEU A 45 -16.65 -8.64 4.72
N GLY A 46 -16.40 -8.24 5.98
CA GLY A 46 -16.89 -8.94 7.17
C GLY A 46 -16.33 -10.35 7.32
N GLU A 47 -15.19 -10.63 6.69
CA GLU A 47 -14.57 -11.95 6.73
C GLU A 47 -14.13 -12.30 8.15
N LYS A 48 -14.44 -13.53 8.58
CA LYS A 48 -13.88 -14.06 9.82
C LYS A 48 -12.37 -14.20 9.63
N ILE A 49 -11.60 -13.54 10.49
CA ILE A 49 -10.15 -13.67 10.50
C ILE A 49 -9.81 -15.14 10.82
N THR A 50 -9.39 -15.84 9.78
CA THR A 50 -8.86 -17.21 9.88
C THR A 50 -7.35 -17.16 10.08
N SER A 51 -6.75 -18.27 10.49
CA SER A 51 -5.29 -18.36 10.64
C SER A 51 -4.52 -17.99 9.37
N ILE A 52 -5.14 -18.18 8.19
CA ILE A 52 -4.56 -17.78 6.91
C ILE A 52 -4.41 -16.25 6.82
N HIS A 53 -5.41 -15.48 7.23
CA HIS A 53 -5.31 -14.01 7.26
C HIS A 53 -4.16 -13.52 8.17
N ILE A 54 -3.94 -14.20 9.29
CA ILE A 54 -2.82 -13.89 10.20
C ILE A 54 -1.48 -14.20 9.54
N ILE A 55 -1.35 -15.36 8.89
CA ILE A 55 -0.12 -15.76 8.20
C ILE A 55 0.17 -14.82 7.02
N SER A 56 -0.85 -14.48 6.23
CA SER A 56 -0.75 -13.50 5.13
C SER A 56 -0.32 -12.13 5.64
N GLY A 57 -0.95 -11.64 6.71
CA GLY A 57 -0.61 -10.37 7.33
C GLY A 57 0.83 -10.34 7.84
N LEU A 58 1.28 -11.41 8.52
CA LEU A 58 2.67 -11.54 8.98
C LEU A 58 3.67 -11.59 7.82
N LEU A 59 3.34 -12.28 6.73
CA LEU A 59 4.20 -12.38 5.55
C LEU A 59 4.34 -11.03 4.84
N VAL A 60 3.24 -10.30 4.70
CA VAL A 60 3.22 -8.96 4.12
C VAL A 60 3.98 -7.96 4.99
N ILE A 61 3.73 -7.94 6.31
CA ILE A 61 4.46 -7.08 7.24
C ILE A 61 5.96 -7.44 7.25
N GLY A 62 6.30 -8.74 7.26
CA GLY A 62 7.68 -9.21 7.20
C GLY A 62 8.40 -8.76 5.92
N GLY A 63 7.77 -8.96 4.76
CA GLY A 63 8.28 -8.49 3.47
C GLY A 63 8.42 -6.97 3.41
N LEU A 64 7.46 -6.23 3.98
CA LEU A 64 7.48 -4.77 4.06
C LEU A 64 8.64 -4.26 4.91
N LEU A 65 8.84 -4.84 6.10
CA LEU A 65 9.92 -4.50 7.00
C LEU A 65 11.27 -4.81 6.34
N LEU A 66 11.42 -5.96 5.70
CA LEU A 66 12.65 -6.30 4.96
C LEU A 66 12.92 -5.29 3.83
N ALA A 67 11.92 -4.94 3.03
CA ALA A 67 12.08 -3.98 1.92
C ALA A 67 12.42 -2.56 2.41
N ASN A 68 11.79 -2.12 3.50
CA ASN A 68 12.03 -0.78 4.07
C ASN A 68 13.35 -0.69 4.81
N LEU A 69 13.72 -1.71 5.59
CA LEU A 69 14.99 -1.73 6.32
C LEU A 69 16.19 -1.94 5.38
N SER A 70 15.99 -2.66 4.27
CA SER A 70 17.02 -2.88 3.25
C SER A 70 17.18 -1.68 2.29
N SER A 71 16.22 -0.74 2.27
CA SER A 71 16.34 0.54 1.55
C SER A 71 17.27 1.55 2.22
N LYS A 72 18.22 1.13 3.08
CA LYS A 72 19.30 2.01 3.52
C LYS A 72 19.99 2.57 2.27
N PRO A 73 20.07 3.91 2.13
CA PRO A 73 20.69 4.51 0.96
C PRO A 73 22.15 4.07 0.94
N LYS A 74 22.55 3.48 -0.18
CA LYS A 74 23.95 3.25 -0.50
C LYS A 74 24.57 4.62 -0.75
N THR A 75 25.11 5.22 0.31
CA THR A 75 26.09 6.32 0.25
C THR A 75 27.26 5.93 -0.64
#